data_AF-A0A9Q0ZPA7-F1
#
_entry.id   AF-A0A9Q0ZPA7-F1
#
_cell.length_a   1.000
_cell.length_b   1.000
_cell.length_c   1.000
_cell.angle_alpha   90.00
_cell.angle_beta   90.00
_cell.angle_gamma   90.00
#
_symmetry.space_group_name_H-M   'P 1'
#
loop_
_entity.id
_entity.type
_entity.pdbx_description
1 polymer ?
#
loop_
_entity_poly.entity_id
_entity_poly.type
_entity_poly.pdbx_seq_one_letter_code
_entity_poly.pdbx_strand_id
1 'polypeptide(L)'
;MIYTVHSNTKLKNLKQNVTECGVSLTSFGNKYYVGTKLEDTMLVGKQLKFVVNAGQMRCSEQVAYGGSLEATLRGGDYPVRDDRISLSMSALSFKKEMVLGGGIQTEFRPIRGMKMAVNANLNSQNMGQVNIKISSSEHIEIALIAVFSIFKAILHKKRTENKSREVLEMG
;
A
#
# COMPACT_ATOMS: atom_id res chain seq x y z
N MET A 1 31.03 -7.86 -5.85
CA MET A 1 30.78 -6.71 -4.95
C MET A 1 29.75 -5.79 -5.60
N ILE A 2 28.94 -5.10 -4.80
CA ILE A 2 27.90 -4.16 -5.25
C ILE A 2 28.28 -2.78 -4.73
N TYR A 3 28.40 -1.78 -5.60
CA TYR A 3 28.65 -0.41 -5.23
C TYR A 3 27.47 0.45 -5.68
N THR A 4 26.80 1.13 -4.76
CA THR A 4 25.68 2.01 -5.10
C THR A 4 25.97 3.42 -4.61
N VAL A 5 25.86 4.38 -5.51
CA VAL A 5 25.89 5.80 -5.24
C VAL A 5 24.51 6.34 -5.59
N HIS A 6 23.88 7.07 -4.69
CA HIS A 6 22.62 7.76 -4.98
C HIS A 6 22.71 9.20 -4.50
N SER A 7 22.13 10.11 -5.27
CA SER A 7 21.95 11.50 -4.91
C SER A 7 20.47 11.82 -5.01
N ASN A 8 19.94 12.55 -4.03
CA ASN A 8 18.55 12.96 -4.00
C ASN A 8 18.48 14.44 -3.67
N THR A 9 17.77 15.19 -4.50
CA THR A 9 17.56 16.63 -4.36
C THR A 9 16.07 16.88 -4.18
N LYS A 10 15.71 17.42 -3.01
CA LYS A 10 14.33 17.77 -2.69
C LYS A 10 14.17 19.29 -2.73
N LEU A 11 13.36 19.77 -3.66
CA LEU A 11 13.02 21.18 -3.83
C LEU A 11 11.59 21.40 -3.33
N LYS A 12 11.43 22.20 -2.28
CA LYS A 12 10.11 22.63 -1.81
C LYS A 12 9.81 24.00 -2.41
N ASN A 13 8.76 24.09 -3.21
CA ASN A 13 8.30 25.37 -3.72
C ASN A 13 7.31 26.00 -2.73
N LEU A 14 7.40 27.31 -2.52
CA LEU A 14 6.88 28.05 -1.36
C LEU A 14 5.37 27.92 -1.12
N LYS A 15 4.59 27.55 -2.16
CA LYS A 15 3.12 27.61 -2.09
C LYS A 15 2.39 26.31 -1.79
N GLN A 16 2.90 25.13 -2.19
CA GLN A 16 2.26 23.81 -1.92
C GLN A 16 2.85 22.62 -2.72
N ASN A 17 3.76 22.84 -3.69
CA ASN A 17 4.36 21.77 -4.50
C ASN A 17 5.76 21.40 -3.97
N VAL A 18 6.04 20.11 -3.91
CA VAL A 18 7.35 19.56 -3.53
C VAL A 18 7.84 18.65 -4.66
N THR A 19 8.90 19.08 -5.33
CA THR A 19 9.53 18.33 -6.41
C THR A 19 10.81 17.69 -5.89
N GLU A 20 10.97 16.40 -6.12
CA GLU A 20 12.10 15.59 -5.68
C GLU A 20 12.71 14.90 -6.91
N CYS A 21 14.01 15.07 -7.10
CA CYS A 21 14.75 14.49 -8.21
C CYS A 21 15.93 13.70 -7.64
N GLY A 22 15.98 12.41 -7.96
CA GLY A 22 17.03 11.50 -7.54
C GLY A 22 17.75 10.89 -8.73
N VAL A 23 19.05 10.72 -8.59
CA VAL A 23 19.89 9.97 -9.53
C VAL A 23 20.60 8.86 -8.77
N SER A 24 20.66 7.66 -9.33
CA SER A 24 21.35 6.52 -8.74
C SER A 24 22.28 5.87 -9.74
N LEU A 25 23.44 5.45 -9.28
CA LEU A 25 24.44 4.69 -10.02
C LEU A 25 24.77 3.45 -9.20
N THR A 26 24.42 2.28 -9.71
CA THR A 26 24.74 1.00 -9.07
C THR A 26 25.67 0.21 -9.99
N SER A 27 26.81 -0.22 -9.48
CA SER A 27 27.69 -1.20 -10.12
C SER A 27 27.48 -2.56 -9.45
N PHE A 28 27.12 -3.57 -10.23
CA PHE A 28 26.95 -4.94 -9.79
C PHE A 28 27.78 -5.86 -10.69
N GLY A 29 28.87 -6.40 -10.16
CA GLY A 29 29.79 -7.23 -10.94
C GLY A 29 30.39 -6.43 -12.11
N ASN A 30 30.13 -6.87 -13.35
CA ASN A 30 30.59 -6.19 -14.57
C ASN A 30 29.49 -5.33 -15.24
N LYS A 31 28.38 -5.04 -14.54
CA LYS A 31 27.24 -4.29 -15.07
C LYS A 31 27.05 -2.99 -14.30
N TYR A 32 26.81 -1.91 -15.04
CA TYR A 32 26.49 -0.59 -14.51
C TYR A 32 25.02 -0.28 -14.72
N TYR A 33 24.39 0.28 -13.69
CA TYR A 33 22.99 0.66 -13.66
C TYR A 33 22.91 2.15 -13.35
N VAL A 34 22.28 2.92 -14.23
CA VAL A 34 22.04 4.35 -14.06
C VAL A 34 20.54 4.57 -13.95
N GLY A 35 20.08 5.05 -12.80
CA GLY A 35 18.70 5.37 -12.51
C GLY A 35 18.47 6.87 -12.37
N THR A 36 17.33 7.33 -12.83
CA THR A 36 16.80 8.67 -12.53
C THR A 36 15.37 8.51 -12.04
N LYS A 37 15.03 9.15 -10.92
CA LYS A 37 13.70 9.20 -10.33
C LYS A 37 13.29 10.66 -10.20
N LEU A 38 12.06 10.97 -10.58
CA LEU A 38 11.41 12.25 -10.37
C LEU A 38 10.11 12.00 -9.64
N GLU A 39 9.89 12.71 -8.54
CA GLU A 39 8.69 12.65 -7.72
C GLU A 39 8.17 14.08 -7.56
N ASP A 40 6.92 14.33 -7.90
CA ASP A 40 6.27 15.63 -7.73
C ASP A 40 5.06 15.46 -6.81
N THR A 41 5.04 16.21 -5.72
CA THR A 41 3.97 16.17 -4.71
C THR A 41 3.24 17.49 -4.70
N MET A 42 2.04 17.50 -5.26
CA MET A 42 1.15 18.66 -5.29
C MET A 42 0.11 18.56 -4.17
N LEU A 43 0.11 19.54 -3.26
CA LEU A 43 -0.94 19.69 -2.26
C LEU A 43 -2.01 20.66 -2.78
N VAL A 44 -3.27 20.22 -2.82
CA VAL A 44 -4.41 21.05 -3.21
C VAL A 44 -5.23 21.37 -1.96
N GLY A 45 -5.04 22.58 -1.44
CA GLY A 45 -5.65 23.00 -0.18
C GLY A 45 -5.10 22.22 1.03
N LYS A 46 -5.97 21.90 2.00
CA LYS A 46 -5.59 21.18 3.23
C LYS A 46 -5.87 19.67 3.16
N GLN A 47 -6.72 19.26 2.21
CA GLN A 47 -7.33 17.93 2.21
C GLN A 47 -6.78 17.03 1.09
N LEU A 48 -6.48 17.58 -0.08
CA LEU A 48 -6.04 16.79 -1.22
C LEU A 48 -4.52 16.84 -1.37
N LYS A 49 -3.92 15.67 -1.56
CA LYS A 49 -2.50 15.50 -1.88
C LYS A 49 -2.40 14.58 -3.09
N PHE A 50 -1.72 15.03 -4.11
CA PHE A 50 -1.36 14.24 -5.28
C PHE A 50 0.15 14.03 -5.26
N VAL A 51 0.59 12.81 -5.53
CA VAL A 51 1.99 12.44 -5.66
C VAL A 51 2.13 11.71 -6.98
N VAL A 52 2.99 12.23 -7.86
CA VAL A 52 3.31 11.61 -9.13
C VAL A 52 4.78 11.24 -9.10
N ASN A 53 5.09 9.99 -9.38
CA ASN A 53 6.44 9.49 -9.55
C ASN A 53 6.63 9.05 -11.00
N ALA A 54 7.80 9.36 -11.54
CA ALA A 54 8.26 8.84 -12.81
C ALA A 54 9.76 8.53 -12.68
N GLY A 55 10.23 7.50 -13.34
CA GLY A 55 11.62 7.13 -13.30
C GLY A 55 12.00 6.19 -14.42
N GLN A 56 13.29 6.15 -14.68
CA GLN A 56 13.88 5.21 -15.61
C GLN A 56 15.17 4.68 -15.00
N MET A 57 15.48 3.43 -15.29
CA MET A 57 16.73 2.79 -14.90
C MET A 57 17.30 2.09 -16.12
N ARG A 58 18.50 2.48 -16.51
CA ARG A 58 19.23 1.88 -17.63
C ARG A 58 20.32 0.98 -17.08
N CYS A 59 20.33 -0.25 -17.55
CA CYS A 59 21.42 -1.21 -17.45
C CYS A 59 21.98 -1.40 -18.85
N SER A 60 23.27 -1.78 -18.96
CA SER A 60 24.03 -1.91 -20.22
C SER A 60 23.25 -2.38 -21.47
N GLU A 61 22.28 -3.30 -21.33
CA GLU A 61 21.41 -3.77 -22.43
C GLU A 61 19.90 -3.73 -22.12
N GLN A 62 19.49 -3.24 -20.95
CA GLN A 62 18.09 -3.30 -20.50
C GLN A 62 17.66 -1.97 -19.90
N VAL A 63 16.48 -1.49 -20.27
CA VAL A 63 15.88 -0.29 -19.68
C VAL A 63 14.61 -0.68 -18.94
N ALA A 64 14.49 -0.18 -17.72
CA ALA A 64 13.27 -0.19 -16.93
C ALA A 64 12.67 1.22 -16.94
N TYR A 65 11.39 1.33 -17.25
CA TYR A 65 10.62 2.56 -17.08
C TYR A 65 9.60 2.33 -15.98
N GLY A 66 9.37 3.33 -15.14
CA GLY A 66 8.43 3.22 -14.05
C GLY A 66 7.72 4.54 -13.80
N GLY A 67 6.46 4.46 -13.43
CA GLY A 67 5.71 5.59 -12.92
C GLY A 67 4.70 5.13 -11.87
N SER A 68 4.37 6.02 -10.96
CA SER A 68 3.22 5.85 -10.08
C SER A 68 2.49 7.15 -9.86
N LEU A 69 1.20 7.06 -9.59
CA LEU A 69 0.34 8.17 -9.22
C LEU A 69 -0.36 7.77 -7.93
N GLU A 70 -0.32 8.64 -6.94
CA GLU A 70 -1.01 8.49 -5.67
C GLU A 70 -1.85 9.73 -5.39
N ALA A 71 -3.12 9.53 -5.08
CA ALA A 71 -4.05 10.57 -4.70
C ALA A 71 -4.55 10.28 -3.29
N THR A 72 -4.25 11.16 -2.35
CA THR A 72 -4.72 11.09 -0.96
C THR A 72 -5.71 12.21 -0.69
N LEU A 73 -6.92 11.84 -0.28
CA LEU A 73 -7.93 12.72 0.29
C LEU A 73 -7.92 12.57 1.80
N ARG A 74 -7.73 13.68 2.51
CA ARG A 74 -7.86 13.79 3.97
C ARG A 74 -9.25 14.30 4.32
N GLY A 75 -9.75 13.89 5.49
CA GLY A 75 -11.06 14.30 5.99
C GLY A 75 -11.19 15.82 6.17
N GLY A 76 -12.44 16.29 6.13
CA GLY A 76 -12.79 17.72 6.26
C GLY A 76 -12.31 18.36 7.56
N ASP A 77 -12.29 17.59 8.65
CA ASP A 77 -11.85 18.02 9.99
C ASP A 77 -10.33 17.96 10.20
N TYR A 78 -9.53 17.79 9.13
CA TYR A 78 -8.06 17.75 9.24
C TYR A 78 -7.51 19.12 9.71
N PRO A 79 -6.63 19.17 10.75
CA PRO A 79 -5.85 18.08 11.34
C PRO A 79 -6.43 17.43 12.61
N VAL A 80 -7.65 17.79 13.04
CA VAL A 80 -8.26 17.26 14.29
C VAL A 80 -8.60 15.77 14.17
N ARG A 81 -9.04 15.33 12.98
CA ARG A 81 -9.23 13.91 12.64
C ARG A 81 -8.27 13.52 11.52
N ASP A 82 -7.53 12.44 11.74
CA ASP A 82 -6.60 11.85 10.78
C ASP A 82 -7.28 10.78 9.91
N ASP A 83 -8.46 11.12 9.38
CA ASP A 83 -9.17 10.28 8.43
C ASP A 83 -8.56 10.54 7.04
N ARG A 84 -8.13 9.49 6.33
CA ARG A 84 -7.53 9.61 5.00
C ARG A 84 -7.91 8.44 4.11
N ILE A 85 -8.08 8.73 2.83
CA ILE A 85 -8.32 7.76 1.77
C ILE A 85 -7.26 8.04 0.71
N SER A 86 -6.42 7.05 0.42
CA SER A 86 -5.38 7.13 -0.59
C SER A 86 -5.63 6.09 -1.66
N LEU A 87 -5.54 6.48 -2.91
CA LEU A 87 -5.59 5.63 -4.08
C LEU A 87 -4.21 5.72 -4.74
N SER A 88 -3.58 4.60 -5.03
CA SER A 88 -2.32 4.53 -5.76
C SER A 88 -2.46 3.67 -7.00
N MET A 89 -1.72 4.02 -8.04
CA MET A 89 -1.61 3.27 -9.28
C MET A 89 -0.16 3.34 -9.74
N SER A 90 0.41 2.22 -10.18
CA SER A 90 1.78 2.15 -10.67
C SER A 90 1.85 1.37 -11.97
N ALA A 91 2.80 1.77 -12.82
CA ALA A 91 3.10 1.11 -14.08
C ALA A 91 4.62 1.02 -14.19
N LEU A 92 5.13 -0.21 -14.23
CA LEU A 92 6.55 -0.49 -14.37
C LEU A 92 6.75 -1.37 -15.60
N SER A 93 7.53 -0.94 -16.57
CA SER A 93 7.92 -1.73 -17.73
C SER A 93 9.37 -2.15 -17.61
N PHE A 94 9.65 -3.45 -17.66
CA PHE A 94 11.00 -4.02 -17.65
C PHE A 94 11.10 -5.12 -18.69
N LYS A 95 12.12 -5.07 -19.57
CA LYS A 95 12.43 -6.14 -20.53
C LYS A 95 11.21 -6.63 -21.35
N LYS A 96 10.34 -5.70 -21.78
CA LYS A 96 9.05 -5.92 -22.49
C LYS A 96 7.89 -6.48 -21.64
N GLU A 97 8.09 -6.72 -20.35
CA GLU A 97 7.02 -7.05 -19.42
C GLU A 97 6.54 -5.78 -18.73
N MET A 98 5.23 -5.56 -18.72
CA MET A 98 4.60 -4.43 -18.04
C MET A 98 3.87 -4.93 -16.80
N VAL A 99 4.26 -4.36 -15.67
CA VAL A 99 3.75 -4.64 -14.33
C VAL A 99 2.90 -3.45 -13.92
N LEU A 100 1.58 -3.65 -13.94
CA LEU A 100 0.62 -2.69 -13.42
C LEU A 100 0.29 -3.00 -11.96
N GLY A 101 0.30 -1.98 -11.12
CA GLY A 101 -0.10 -2.06 -9.73
C GLY A 101 -1.20 -1.05 -9.42
N GLY A 102 -2.04 -1.37 -8.46
CA GLY A 102 -3.08 -0.49 -7.93
C GLY A 102 -3.22 -0.72 -6.44
N GLY A 103 -3.47 0.33 -5.67
CA GLY A 103 -3.62 0.25 -4.24
C GLY A 103 -4.67 1.21 -3.71
N ILE A 104 -5.36 0.80 -2.66
CA ILE A 104 -6.26 1.65 -1.89
C ILE A 104 -5.86 1.52 -0.43
N GLN A 105 -5.66 2.65 0.24
CA GLN A 105 -5.40 2.74 1.67
C GLN A 105 -6.42 3.67 2.29
N THR A 106 -7.26 3.15 3.17
CA THR A 106 -8.20 3.94 3.96
C THR A 106 -7.79 3.87 5.42
N GLU A 107 -7.69 5.01 6.09
CA GLU A 107 -7.54 5.08 7.54
C GLU A 107 -8.63 5.97 8.09
N PHE A 108 -9.33 5.47 9.11
CA PHE A 108 -10.39 6.21 9.75
C PHE A 108 -10.48 5.85 11.23
N ARG A 109 -10.98 6.79 12.02
CA ARG A 109 -11.19 6.59 13.46
C ARG A 109 -12.69 6.57 13.76
N PRO A 110 -13.34 5.38 13.75
CA PRO A 110 -14.78 5.30 13.96
C PRO A 110 -15.18 5.61 15.42
N ILE A 111 -14.35 5.26 16.41
CA ILE A 111 -14.64 5.44 17.84
C ILE A 111 -13.43 6.06 18.54
N ARG A 112 -13.68 6.89 19.57
CA ARG A 112 -12.62 7.40 20.43
C ARG A 112 -11.87 6.22 21.04
N GLY A 113 -10.55 6.20 20.88
CA GLY A 113 -9.67 5.11 21.32
C GLY A 113 -9.40 4.01 20.28
N MET A 114 -10.11 3.97 19.15
CA MET A 114 -9.96 2.93 18.11
C MET A 114 -9.64 3.53 16.73
N LYS A 115 -8.50 3.18 16.14
CA LYS A 115 -8.08 3.52 14.77
C LYS A 115 -8.15 2.28 13.89
N MET A 116 -8.76 2.40 12.72
CA MET A 116 -8.81 1.35 11.71
C MET A 116 -8.09 1.83 10.45
N ALA A 117 -7.34 0.93 9.83
CA ALA A 117 -6.68 1.16 8.56
C ALA A 117 -6.85 -0.09 7.67
N VAL A 118 -7.36 0.08 6.46
CA VAL A 118 -7.53 -0.97 5.48
C VAL A 118 -6.68 -0.63 4.27
N ASN A 119 -5.83 -1.56 3.88
CA ASN A 119 -4.97 -1.45 2.72
C ASN A 119 -5.28 -2.61 1.80
N ALA A 120 -5.53 -2.34 0.53
CA ALA A 120 -5.67 -3.33 -0.52
C ALA A 120 -4.70 -2.94 -1.63
N ASN A 121 -3.74 -3.81 -1.94
CA ASN A 121 -2.80 -3.62 -3.04
C ASN A 121 -2.97 -4.80 -4.00
N LEU A 122 -2.99 -4.49 -5.29
CA LEU A 122 -3.12 -5.44 -6.38
C LEU A 122 -1.99 -5.19 -7.37
N ASN A 123 -1.32 -6.25 -7.78
CA ASN A 123 -0.26 -6.19 -8.78
C ASN A 123 -0.52 -7.23 -9.87
N SER A 124 -0.25 -6.86 -11.13
CA SER A 124 -0.39 -7.66 -12.34
C SER A 124 0.47 -8.94 -12.36
N GLN A 125 1.32 -9.15 -11.36
CA GLN A 125 2.05 -10.40 -11.13
C GLN A 125 1.24 -11.43 -10.30
N ASN A 126 -0.10 -11.40 -10.38
CA ASN A 126 -1.01 -12.22 -9.58
C ASN A 126 -0.78 -12.13 -8.06
N MET A 127 -0.24 -11.00 -7.59
CA MET A 127 0.06 -10.79 -6.17
C MET A 127 -0.83 -9.68 -5.65
N GLY A 128 -1.89 -10.08 -4.96
CA GLY A 128 -2.79 -9.18 -4.23
C GLY A 128 -2.54 -9.30 -2.73
N GLN A 129 -2.44 -8.16 -2.04
CA GLN A 129 -2.31 -8.11 -0.60
C GLN A 129 -3.43 -7.25 -0.02
N VAL A 130 -4.18 -7.82 0.93
CA VAL A 130 -5.13 -7.07 1.75
C VAL A 130 -4.61 -7.07 3.18
N ASN A 131 -4.49 -5.90 3.78
CA ASN A 131 -4.02 -5.71 5.14
C ASN A 131 -5.03 -4.83 5.90
N ILE A 132 -5.57 -5.37 6.98
CA ILE A 132 -6.47 -4.66 7.88
C ILE A 132 -5.72 -4.48 9.21
N LYS A 133 -5.48 -3.24 9.58
CA LYS A 133 -4.85 -2.85 10.83
C LYS A 133 -5.89 -2.18 11.72
N ILE A 134 -6.14 -2.76 12.89
CA ILE A 134 -7.01 -2.20 13.92
C ILE A 134 -6.12 -1.92 15.13
N SER A 135 -6.17 -0.70 15.64
CA SER A 135 -5.41 -0.27 16.81
C SER A 135 -6.37 0.32 17.83
N SER A 136 -6.49 -0.29 19.00
CA SER A 136 -7.27 0.24 20.13
C SER A 136 -6.34 0.53 21.29
N SER A 137 -6.62 1.61 22.02
CA SER A 137 -5.91 1.97 23.25
C SER A 137 -6.42 1.20 24.48
N GLU A 138 -7.58 0.55 24.39
CA GLU A 138 -8.22 -0.17 25.49
C GLU A 138 -8.74 -1.55 25.00
N HIS A 139 -8.30 -2.61 25.69
CA HIS A 139 -8.83 -3.99 25.71
C HIS A 139 -9.19 -4.70 24.37
N ILE A 140 -8.48 -4.49 23.26
CA ILE A 140 -8.71 -5.28 22.03
C ILE A 140 -8.40 -6.76 22.22
N GLU A 141 -7.39 -7.11 23.01
CA GLU A 141 -6.99 -8.51 23.21
C GLU A 141 -8.14 -9.36 23.78
N ILE A 142 -8.84 -8.83 24.78
CA ILE A 142 -9.97 -9.51 25.43
C ILE A 142 -11.14 -9.65 24.45
N ALA A 143 -11.45 -8.58 23.71
CA ALA A 143 -12.50 -8.62 22.68
C ALA A 143 -12.17 -9.60 21.55
N LEU A 144 -10.90 -9.67 21.11
CA LEU A 144 -10.45 -10.58 20.07
C LEU A 144 -10.56 -12.04 20.53
N ILE A 145 -10.17 -12.35 21.77
CA ILE A 145 -10.32 -13.67 22.37
C ILE A 145 -11.79 -14.08 22.43
N ALA A 146 -12.68 -13.17 22.85
CA ALA A 146 -14.12 -13.43 22.93
C ALA A 146 -14.72 -13.71 21.53
N VAL A 147 -14.42 -12.87 20.54
CA VAL A 147 -14.87 -13.06 19.15
C VAL A 147 -14.34 -14.37 18.56
N PHE A 148 -13.06 -14.70 18.81
CA PHE A 148 -12.46 -15.94 18.34
C PHE A 148 -13.13 -17.17 18.97
N SER A 149 -13.46 -17.11 20.26
CA SER A 149 -14.17 -18.17 20.99
C SER A 149 -15.58 -18.41 20.41
N ILE A 150 -16.34 -17.34 20.17
CA ILE A 150 -17.68 -17.40 19.55
C ILE A 150 -17.59 -17.96 18.12
N PHE A 151 -16.61 -17.50 17.33
CA PHE A 151 -16.41 -17.98 15.97
C PHE A 151 -16.13 -19.48 15.92
N LYS A 152 -15.26 -19.99 16.81
CA LYS A 152 -15.02 -21.43 16.95
C LYS A 152 -16.29 -22.18 17.33
N ALA A 153 -17.09 -21.68 18.27
CA ALA A 153 -18.33 -22.33 18.68
C ALA A 153 -19.33 -22.45 17.51
N ILE A 154 -19.45 -21.42 16.68
CA ILE A 154 -20.32 -21.43 15.49
C ILE A 154 -19.80 -22.43 14.44
N LEU A 155 -18.50 -22.44 14.16
CA LEU A 155 -17.90 -23.41 13.24
C LEU A 155 -18.08 -24.86 13.71
N HIS A 156 -17.88 -25.11 15.01
CA HIS A 156 -18.12 -26.42 15.60
C HIS A 156 -19.60 -26.82 15.48
N LYS A 157 -20.53 -25.90 15.75
CA LYS A 157 -21.97 -26.16 15.59
C LYS A 157 -22.32 -26.55 14.15
N LYS A 158 -21.85 -25.79 13.15
CA LYS A 158 -22.07 -26.10 11.73
C LYS A 158 -21.47 -27.45 11.32
N ARG A 159 -20.29 -27.81 11.83
CA ARG A 159 -19.65 -29.09 11.54
C ARG A 159 -20.42 -30.27 12.14
N THR A 160 -20.92 -30.12 13.36
CA THR A 160 -21.77 -31.13 14.01
C THR A 160 -23.10 -31.29 13.26
N GLU A 161 -23.72 -30.18 12.86
CA GLU A 161 -24.99 -30.18 12.11
C GLU A 161 -24.86 -30.81 10.72
N ASN A 162 -23.75 -30.59 10.01
CA ASN A 162 -23.49 -31.23 8.71
C ASN A 162 -23.24 -32.74 8.85
N LYS A 163 -22.50 -33.15 9.90
CA LYS A 163 -22.25 -34.57 10.20
C LYS A 163 -23.54 -35.32 10.57
N SER A 164 -24.47 -34.66 11.26
CA SER A 164 -25.79 -35.25 11.58
C SER A 164 -26.67 -35.46 10.34
N ARG A 165 -26.53 -34.60 9.31
CA ARG A 165 -27.27 -34.73 8.05
C ARG A 165 -26.73 -35.86 7.18
N GLU A 166 -25.41 -36.00 7.06
CA GLU A 166 -24.79 -37.10 6.28
C GLU A 166 -25.11 -38.51 6.84
N VAL A 167 -25.31 -38.64 8.16
CA VAL A 167 -25.68 -39.92 8.79
C VAL A 167 -27.16 -40.27 8.58
N LEU A 168 -28.02 -39.27 8.30
CA LEU A 168 -29.45 -39.45 8.04
C LEU A 168 -29.77 -39.79 6.57
N GLU A 169 -28.87 -39.45 5.63
CA GLU A 169 -29.03 -39.76 4.20
C GLU A 169 -28.40 -41.10 3.77
N MET A 170 -27.65 -41.76 4.67
CA MET A 170 -27.06 -43.10 4.47
C MET A 170 -27.84 -44.23 5.18
N GLY A 171 -28.99 -43.93 5.78
CA GLY A 171 -29.85 -44.87 6.50
C GLY A 171 -31.07 -45.31 5.71
#